data_AF-A0A151HJY7-F1
#
_entry.id   AF-A0A151HJY7-F1
#
_cell.length_a   1.000
_cell.length_b   1.000
_cell.length_c   1.000
_cell.angle_alpha   90.00
_cell.angle_beta   90.00
_cell.angle_gamma   90.00
#
_symmetry.space_group_name_H-M   'P 1'
#
loop_
_entity.id
_entity.type
_entity.pdbx_description
1 polymer ?
#
loop_
_entity_poly.entity_id
_entity_poly.type
_entity_poly.pdbx_seq_one_letter_code
_entity_poly.pdbx_strand_id
1 'polypeptide(L)'
;MAKSKQTAEDRLRKFHEAVLESQSFFGSKELEKMAEKAGYRAMQAKDAIKELLDENMVKTDKIGSSSVFWELKSEATAQRLLTLEKLMKQKTNLESALNSLRKTFADTKSVSPEEVLRAEKILRQLSELKQQVSEAVANDPEKIQTMIQENAYARDALVRWTDNICCLRQFMKQSFGVSADEVDRRCGIPPDLEDMRKFDL
;
A
#
# COMPACT_ATOMS: atom_id res chain seq x y z
N MET A 1 10.39 -74.11 -34.58
CA MET A 1 9.49 -72.98 -34.25
C MET A 1 10.12 -72.20 -33.10
N ALA A 2 10.70 -71.03 -33.39
CA ALA A 2 11.36 -70.21 -32.39
C ALA A 2 10.30 -69.62 -31.46
N LYS A 3 10.38 -69.92 -30.16
CA LYS A 3 9.58 -69.24 -29.14
C LYS A 3 9.99 -67.77 -29.17
N SER A 4 9.07 -66.89 -29.60
CA SER A 4 9.28 -65.45 -29.52
C SER A 4 9.71 -65.07 -28.10
N LYS A 5 10.83 -64.35 -27.97
CA LYS A 5 11.31 -63.84 -26.68
C LYS A 5 10.25 -62.86 -26.19
N GLN A 6 9.44 -63.26 -25.20
CA GLN A 6 8.58 -62.31 -24.51
C GLN A 6 9.45 -61.23 -23.88
N THR A 7 9.21 -59.99 -24.30
CA THR A 7 9.87 -58.81 -23.78
C THR A 7 9.48 -58.61 -22.31
N ALA A 8 10.29 -57.91 -21.52
CA ALA A 8 9.97 -57.67 -20.10
C ALA A 8 8.62 -56.95 -19.94
N GLU A 9 8.35 -55.95 -20.80
CA GLU A 9 7.09 -55.20 -20.87
C GLU A 9 5.87 -56.08 -21.19
N ASP A 10 6.01 -57.07 -22.08
CA ASP A 10 4.90 -57.98 -22.42
C ASP A 10 4.49 -58.86 -21.23
N ARG A 11 5.45 -59.24 -20.39
CA ARG A 11 5.19 -60.02 -19.17
C ARG A 11 4.55 -59.15 -18.09
N LEU A 12 4.99 -57.89 -17.97
CA LEU A 12 4.41 -56.92 -17.04
C LEU A 12 2.96 -56.61 -17.39
N ARG A 13 2.68 -56.38 -18.68
CA ARG A 13 1.32 -56.15 -19.19
C ARG A 13 0.40 -57.33 -18.90
N LYS A 14 0.84 -58.57 -19.17
CA LYS A 14 0.03 -59.77 -18.87
C LYS A 14 -0.23 -59.95 -17.38
N PHE A 15 0.76 -59.64 -16.55
CA PHE A 15 0.60 -59.69 -15.10
C PHE A 15 -0.43 -58.66 -14.62
N HIS A 16 -0.30 -57.42 -15.06
CA HIS A 16 -1.27 -56.36 -14.76
C HIS A 16 -2.68 -56.70 -15.25
N GLU A 17 -2.82 -57.20 -16.49
CA GLU A 17 -4.11 -57.60 -17.05
C GLU A 17 -4.76 -58.74 -16.25
N ALA A 18 -3.97 -59.73 -15.80
CA ALA A 18 -4.48 -60.81 -14.95
C ALA A 18 -4.97 -60.31 -13.58
N VAL A 19 -4.31 -59.30 -13.00
CA VAL A 19 -4.76 -58.65 -11.75
C VAL A 19 -6.02 -57.83 -12.01
N LEU A 20 -6.06 -57.03 -13.07
CA LEU A 20 -7.20 -56.20 -13.44
C LEU A 20 -8.47 -57.01 -13.79
N GLU A 21 -8.32 -58.14 -14.48
CA GLU A 21 -9.45 -59.00 -14.86
C GLU A 21 -10.03 -59.74 -13.65
N SER A 22 -9.20 -60.07 -12.66
CA SER A 22 -9.67 -60.76 -11.46
C SER A 22 -10.61 -59.93 -10.58
N GLN A 23 -10.51 -58.59 -10.66
CA GLN A 23 -11.26 -57.62 -9.85
C GLN A 23 -11.32 -57.98 -8.35
N SER A 24 -10.24 -58.56 -7.81
CA SER A 24 -10.16 -59.06 -6.44
C SER A 24 -9.02 -58.40 -5.66
N PHE A 25 -9.05 -58.58 -4.34
CA PHE A 25 -7.97 -58.23 -3.44
C PHE A 25 -7.01 -59.40 -3.29
N PHE A 26 -5.71 -59.09 -3.18
CA PHE A 26 -4.64 -60.07 -3.06
C PHE A 26 -3.75 -59.77 -1.87
N GLY A 27 -3.40 -60.81 -1.11
CA GLY A 27 -2.26 -60.73 -0.19
C GLY A 27 -0.93 -60.81 -0.93
N SER A 28 0.17 -60.44 -0.28
CA SER A 28 1.53 -60.47 -0.86
C SER A 28 1.88 -61.83 -1.49
N LYS A 29 1.58 -62.95 -0.82
CA LYS A 29 1.86 -64.30 -1.35
C LYS A 29 0.96 -64.72 -2.51
N GLU A 30 -0.27 -64.20 -2.56
CA GLU A 30 -1.22 -64.52 -3.63
C GLU A 30 -0.86 -63.77 -4.91
N LEU A 31 -0.44 -62.51 -4.75
CA LEU A 31 0.05 -61.69 -5.84
C LEU A 31 1.36 -62.24 -6.43
N GLU A 32 2.27 -62.75 -5.61
CA GLU A 32 3.48 -63.46 -6.07
C GLU A 32 3.14 -64.68 -6.94
N LYS A 33 2.14 -65.48 -6.56
CA LYS A 33 1.66 -66.61 -7.37
C LYS A 33 1.05 -66.16 -8.71
N MET A 34 0.40 -65.00 -8.74
CA MET A 34 -0.14 -64.43 -9.98
C MET A 34 0.98 -63.98 -10.92
N ALA A 35 2.06 -63.40 -10.37
CA ALA A 35 3.25 -63.05 -11.13
C ALA A 35 3.93 -64.29 -11.72
N GLU A 36 4.01 -65.39 -10.96
CA GLU A 36 4.55 -66.66 -11.45
C GLU A 36 3.73 -67.23 -12.62
N LYS A 37 2.39 -67.17 -12.53
CA LYS A 37 1.49 -67.57 -13.62
C LYS A 37 1.64 -66.68 -14.87
N ALA A 38 2.00 -65.41 -14.69
CA ALA A 38 2.28 -64.47 -15.78
C ALA A 38 3.67 -64.67 -16.42
N GLY A 39 4.50 -65.58 -15.87
CA GLY A 39 5.80 -65.95 -16.45
C GLY A 39 7.02 -65.36 -15.76
N TYR A 40 6.86 -64.82 -14.55
CA TYR A 40 7.99 -64.42 -13.69
C TYR A 40 8.52 -65.61 -12.87
N ARG A 41 9.81 -65.62 -12.56
CA ARG A 41 10.37 -66.57 -11.57
C ARG A 41 10.04 -66.09 -10.16
N ALA A 42 9.92 -66.99 -9.19
CA ALA A 42 9.64 -66.66 -7.79
C ALA A 42 10.53 -65.52 -7.22
N MET A 43 11.83 -65.55 -7.56
CA MET A 43 12.79 -64.54 -7.12
C MET A 43 12.57 -63.15 -7.76
N GLN A 44 11.89 -63.09 -8.91
CA GLN A 44 11.59 -61.86 -9.68
C GLN A 44 10.17 -61.34 -9.44
N ALA A 45 9.30 -62.11 -8.78
CA ALA A 45 7.91 -61.73 -8.54
C ALA A 45 7.80 -60.46 -7.68
N LYS A 46 8.69 -60.31 -6.69
CA LYS A 46 8.73 -59.11 -5.83
C LYS A 46 9.12 -57.86 -6.59
N ASP A 47 10.12 -57.98 -7.48
CA ASP A 47 10.56 -56.86 -8.31
C ASP A 47 9.45 -56.44 -9.30
N ALA A 48 8.75 -57.41 -9.89
CA ALA A 48 7.62 -57.15 -10.78
C ALA A 48 6.44 -56.49 -10.06
N ILE A 49 6.14 -56.89 -8.82
CA ILE A 49 5.11 -56.23 -8.00
C ILE A 49 5.53 -54.78 -7.70
N LYS A 50 6.80 -54.57 -7.36
CA LYS A 50 7.32 -53.21 -7.11
C LYS A 50 7.21 -52.33 -8.35
N GLU A 51 7.55 -52.85 -9.53
CA GLU A 51 7.40 -52.15 -10.81
C GLU A 51 5.95 -51.72 -11.07
N LEU A 52 4.96 -52.60 -10.81
CA LEU A 52 3.53 -52.25 -10.91
C LEU A 52 3.08 -51.17 -9.91
N LEU A 53 3.65 -51.15 -8.71
CA LEU A 53 3.36 -50.14 -7.69
C LEU A 53 3.97 -48.79 -8.07
N ASP A 54 5.21 -48.81 -8.55
CA ASP A 54 5.95 -47.60 -8.96
C ASP A 54 5.27 -46.94 -10.17
N GLU A 55 4.73 -47.71 -11.11
CA GLU A 55 3.90 -47.23 -12.23
C GLU A 55 2.45 -46.92 -11.84
N ASN A 56 2.09 -47.13 -10.56
CA ASN A 56 0.75 -46.90 -10.02
C ASN A 56 -0.36 -47.68 -10.77
N MET A 57 -0.01 -48.85 -11.30
CA MET A 57 -0.92 -49.79 -11.99
C MET A 57 -1.59 -50.80 -11.03
N VAL A 58 -1.05 -50.93 -9.81
CA VAL A 58 -1.68 -51.70 -8.73
C VAL A 58 -1.64 -50.84 -7.47
N LYS A 59 -2.72 -50.85 -6.69
CA LYS A 59 -2.80 -50.17 -5.40
C LYS A 59 -2.39 -51.10 -4.28
N THR A 60 -1.84 -50.51 -3.22
CA THR A 60 -1.49 -51.22 -2.00
C THR A 60 -1.94 -50.42 -0.79
N ASP A 61 -2.41 -51.12 0.22
CA ASP A 61 -2.66 -50.54 1.54
C ASP A 61 -2.28 -51.55 2.63
N LYS A 62 -1.84 -51.03 3.77
CA LYS A 62 -1.36 -51.83 4.88
C LYS A 62 -2.44 -51.91 5.95
N ILE A 63 -3.01 -53.09 6.11
CA ILE A 63 -4.03 -53.38 7.11
C ILE A 63 -3.38 -54.23 8.21
N GLY A 64 -3.04 -53.58 9.33
CA GLY A 64 -2.35 -54.20 10.45
C GLY A 64 -0.94 -54.67 10.09
N SER A 65 -0.71 -55.98 10.18
CA SER A 65 0.58 -56.62 9.82
C SER A 65 0.67 -57.06 8.36
N SER A 66 -0.41 -56.94 7.58
CA SER A 66 -0.48 -57.44 6.19
C SER A 66 -0.72 -56.31 5.20
N SER A 67 -0.08 -56.41 4.03
CA SER A 67 -0.35 -55.54 2.88
C SER A 67 -1.32 -56.22 1.92
N VAL A 68 -2.34 -55.47 1.50
CA VAL A 68 -3.37 -55.89 0.54
C VAL A 68 -3.14 -55.12 -0.76
N PHE A 69 -3.26 -55.82 -1.88
CA PHE A 69 -3.06 -55.29 -3.22
C PHE A 69 -4.31 -55.48 -4.07
N TRP A 70 -4.65 -54.49 -4.90
CA TRP A 70 -5.80 -54.58 -5.80
C TRP A 70 -5.63 -53.66 -6.99
N GLU A 71 -6.41 -53.93 -8.05
CA GLU A 71 -6.61 -53.02 -9.17
C GLU A 71 -8.04 -53.22 -9.69
N LEU A 72 -8.79 -52.12 -9.86
CA LEU A 72 -10.20 -52.17 -10.22
C LEU A 72 -10.48 -51.34 -11.47
N LYS A 73 -11.16 -51.95 -12.46
CA LYS A 73 -11.60 -51.29 -13.70
C LYS A 73 -12.38 -49.97 -13.46
N SER A 74 -13.13 -49.88 -12.35
CA SER A 74 -13.91 -48.70 -11.97
C SER A 74 -13.07 -47.55 -11.41
N GLU A 75 -11.87 -47.83 -10.90
CA GLU A 75 -11.05 -46.85 -10.18
C GLU A 75 -10.51 -45.75 -11.09
N ALA A 76 -10.00 -46.12 -12.28
CA ALA A 76 -9.56 -45.15 -13.28
C ALA A 76 -10.70 -44.19 -13.69
N THR A 77 -11.93 -44.70 -13.74
CA THR A 77 -13.12 -43.88 -14.03
C THR A 77 -13.47 -42.97 -12.86
N ALA A 78 -13.46 -43.51 -11.62
CA ALA A 78 -13.74 -42.75 -10.41
C ALA A 78 -12.72 -41.60 -10.21
N GLN A 79 -11.43 -41.85 -10.40
CA GLN A 79 -10.38 -40.84 -10.30
C GLN A 79 -10.56 -39.72 -11.34
N ARG A 80 -10.93 -40.07 -12.57
CA ARG A 80 -11.25 -39.09 -13.62
C ARG A 80 -12.45 -38.23 -13.25
N LEU A 81 -13.53 -38.83 -12.71
CA LEU A 81 -14.71 -38.10 -12.25
C LEU A 81 -14.39 -37.15 -11.09
N LEU A 82 -13.61 -37.59 -10.10
CA LEU A 82 -13.16 -36.74 -8.99
C LEU A 82 -12.32 -35.56 -9.48
N THR A 83 -11.41 -35.81 -10.42
CA THR A 83 -10.58 -34.77 -11.02
C THR A 83 -11.45 -33.77 -11.79
N LEU A 84 -12.42 -34.24 -12.56
CA LEU A 84 -13.36 -33.42 -13.30
C LEU A 84 -14.20 -32.54 -12.35
N GLU A 85 -14.73 -33.11 -11.26
CA GLU A 85 -15.49 -32.36 -10.26
C GLU A 85 -14.63 -31.26 -9.61
N LYS A 86 -13.38 -31.59 -9.26
CA LYS A 86 -12.42 -30.61 -8.72
C LYS A 86 -12.15 -29.47 -9.70
N LEU A 87 -11.93 -29.79 -10.98
CA LEU A 87 -11.69 -28.78 -12.02
C LEU A 87 -12.94 -27.93 -12.27
N MET A 88 -14.13 -28.52 -12.25
CA MET A 88 -15.39 -27.77 -12.36
C MET A 88 -15.56 -26.78 -11.22
N LYS A 89 -15.31 -27.20 -9.97
CA LYS A 89 -15.34 -26.30 -8.80
C LYS A 89 -14.32 -25.16 -8.91
N GLN A 90 -13.12 -25.44 -9.42
CA GLN A 90 -12.12 -24.41 -9.64
C GLN A 90 -12.55 -23.41 -10.73
N LYS A 91 -13.12 -23.91 -11.83
CA LYS A 91 -13.66 -23.07 -12.90
C LYS A 91 -14.76 -22.14 -12.38
N THR A 92 -15.74 -22.66 -11.64
CA THR A 92 -16.82 -21.83 -11.10
C THR A 92 -16.31 -20.76 -10.13
N ASN A 93 -15.31 -21.11 -9.30
CA ASN A 93 -14.69 -20.15 -8.39
C ASN A 93 -13.96 -19.05 -9.15
N LEU A 94 -13.16 -19.41 -10.17
CA LEU A 94 -12.47 -18.44 -11.02
C LEU A 94 -13.45 -17.54 -11.80
N GLU A 95 -14.53 -18.10 -12.33
CA GLU A 95 -15.57 -17.33 -13.02
C GLU A 95 -16.25 -16.33 -12.07
N SER A 96 -16.53 -16.75 -10.83
CA SER A 96 -17.10 -15.86 -9.81
C SER A 96 -16.14 -14.72 -9.43
N ALA A 97 -14.85 -15.03 -9.25
CA ALA A 97 -13.81 -14.05 -8.95
C ALA A 97 -13.55 -13.08 -10.12
N LEU A 98 -13.60 -13.57 -11.35
CA LEU A 98 -13.47 -12.74 -12.54
C LEU A 98 -14.68 -11.79 -12.67
N ASN A 99 -15.89 -12.28 -12.38
CA ASN A 99 -17.09 -11.46 -12.42
C ASN A 99 -17.11 -10.40 -11.32
N SER A 100 -16.65 -10.72 -10.10
CA SER A 100 -16.50 -9.73 -9.03
C SER A 100 -15.45 -8.68 -9.40
N LEU A 101 -14.31 -9.10 -9.96
CA LEU A 101 -13.27 -8.18 -10.41
C LEU A 101 -13.75 -7.25 -11.53
N ARG A 102 -14.51 -7.77 -12.49
CA ARG A 102 -15.14 -6.96 -13.55
C ARG A 102 -16.13 -5.93 -12.99
N LYS A 103 -16.93 -6.31 -12.00
CA LYS A 103 -17.83 -5.37 -11.30
C LYS A 103 -17.03 -4.28 -10.59
N THR A 104 -15.98 -4.65 -9.82
CA THR A 104 -15.14 -3.65 -9.16
C THR A 104 -14.44 -2.72 -10.15
N PHE A 105 -14.05 -3.21 -11.33
CA PHE A 105 -13.46 -2.37 -12.38
C PHE A 105 -14.49 -1.44 -13.03
N ALA A 106 -15.73 -1.89 -13.23
CA ALA A 106 -16.81 -1.06 -13.73
C ALA A 106 -17.25 0.00 -12.70
N ASP A 107 -17.28 -0.35 -11.42
CA ASP A 107 -17.65 0.53 -10.30
C ASP A 107 -16.53 1.53 -9.97
N THR A 108 -15.27 1.14 -10.17
CA THR A 108 -14.14 2.05 -10.20
C THR A 108 -14.23 2.85 -11.49
N LYS A 109 -15.10 3.87 -11.49
CA LYS A 109 -15.11 4.90 -12.54
C LYS A 109 -13.67 5.28 -12.81
N SER A 110 -13.21 5.01 -14.03
CA SER A 110 -11.93 5.51 -14.53
C SER A 110 -11.96 7.01 -14.27
N VAL A 111 -11.16 7.47 -13.30
CA VAL A 111 -10.93 8.92 -13.13
C VAL A 111 -10.47 9.38 -14.49
N SER A 112 -11.25 10.25 -15.13
CA SER A 112 -10.91 10.71 -16.47
C SER A 112 -9.53 11.36 -16.37
N PRO A 113 -8.62 11.14 -17.33
CA PRO A 113 -7.36 11.89 -17.37
C PRO A 113 -7.56 13.41 -17.23
N GLU A 114 -8.71 13.93 -17.68
CA GLU A 114 -9.12 15.33 -17.49
C GLU A 114 -9.40 15.70 -16.03
N GLU A 115 -9.98 14.81 -15.23
CA GLU A 115 -10.24 15.03 -13.80
C GLU A 115 -8.93 15.08 -13.01
N VAL A 116 -7.96 14.22 -13.36
CA VAL A 116 -6.60 14.25 -12.78
C VAL A 116 -5.91 15.57 -13.13
N LEU A 117 -5.92 15.96 -14.40
CA LEU A 117 -5.31 17.22 -14.85
C LEU A 117 -5.96 18.45 -14.19
N ARG A 118 -7.29 18.42 -14.00
CA ARG A 118 -8.01 19.47 -13.29
C ARG A 118 -7.61 19.53 -11.82
N ALA A 119 -7.47 18.39 -11.16
CA ALA A 119 -7.01 18.33 -9.77
C ALA A 119 -5.59 18.88 -9.61
N GLU A 120 -4.68 18.53 -10.52
CA GLU A 120 -3.30 19.08 -10.52
C GLU A 120 -3.28 20.59 -10.71
N LYS A 121 -4.10 21.12 -11.63
CA LYS A 121 -4.21 22.58 -11.83
C LYS A 121 -4.70 23.29 -10.57
N ILE A 122 -5.72 22.74 -9.90
CA ILE A 122 -6.26 23.29 -8.66
C ILE A 122 -5.20 23.26 -7.56
N LEU A 123 -4.44 22.17 -7.42
CA LEU A 123 -3.37 22.05 -6.43
C LEU A 123 -2.28 23.10 -6.65
N ARG A 124 -1.89 23.35 -7.90
CA ARG A 124 -0.91 24.38 -8.25
C ARG A 124 -1.42 25.77 -7.89
N GLN A 125 -2.66 26.09 -8.25
CA GLN A 125 -3.29 27.37 -7.88
C GLN A 125 -3.36 27.54 -6.36
N LEU A 126 -3.65 26.48 -5.62
CA LEU A 126 -3.72 26.50 -4.17
C LEU A 126 -2.34 26.76 -3.54
N SER A 127 -1.27 26.16 -4.08
CA SER A 127 0.10 26.44 -3.63
C SER A 127 0.52 27.89 -3.88
N GLU A 128 0.18 28.43 -5.04
CA GLU A 128 0.50 29.82 -5.40
C GLU A 128 -0.27 30.81 -4.53
N LEU A 129 -1.56 30.55 -4.30
CA LEU A 129 -2.37 31.38 -3.42
C LEU A 129 -1.89 31.33 -1.97
N LYS A 130 -1.45 30.17 -1.48
CA LYS A 130 -0.85 30.04 -0.13
C LYS A 130 0.42 30.87 0.00
N GLN A 131 1.26 30.89 -1.04
CA GLN A 131 2.47 31.70 -1.04
C GLN A 131 2.11 33.20 -1.01
N GLN A 132 1.18 33.64 -1.85
CA GLN A 132 0.72 35.04 -1.87
C GLN A 132 0.14 35.47 -0.53
N VAL A 133 -0.67 34.61 0.11
CA VAL A 133 -1.19 34.88 1.46
C VAL A 133 -0.05 35.00 2.47
N SER A 134 0.93 34.09 2.44
CA SER A 134 2.10 34.16 3.34
C SER A 134 2.90 35.45 3.18
N GLU A 135 3.07 35.94 1.95
CA GLU A 135 3.73 37.21 1.67
C GLU A 135 2.87 38.40 2.16
N ALA A 136 1.55 38.31 2.02
CA ALA A 136 0.62 39.33 2.47
C ALA A 136 0.44 39.39 4.00
N VAL A 137 0.84 38.37 4.77
CA VAL A 137 0.82 38.39 6.26
C VAL A 137 1.66 39.55 6.81
N ALA A 138 2.71 39.97 6.09
CA ALA A 138 3.53 41.11 6.50
C ALA A 138 2.77 42.45 6.42
N ASN A 139 1.72 42.54 5.58
CA ASN A 139 0.93 43.74 5.32
C ASN A 139 -0.44 43.66 6.00
N ASP A 140 -0.48 43.18 7.24
CA ASP A 140 -1.69 43.10 8.04
C ASP A 140 -2.33 44.50 8.21
N PRO A 141 -3.52 44.75 7.63
CA PRO A 141 -4.15 46.06 7.64
C PRO A 141 -4.41 46.59 9.06
N GLU A 142 -4.71 45.71 10.02
CA GLU A 142 -4.98 46.11 11.40
C GLU A 142 -3.72 46.60 12.10
N LYS A 143 -2.58 45.95 11.87
CA LYS A 143 -1.28 46.40 12.38
C LYS A 143 -0.87 47.72 11.74
N ILE A 144 -1.05 47.86 10.43
CA ILE A 144 -0.75 49.12 9.72
C ILE A 144 -1.61 50.25 10.28
N GLN A 145 -2.91 50.02 10.49
CA GLN A 145 -3.81 51.02 11.05
C GLN A 145 -3.42 51.39 12.49
N THR A 146 -3.05 50.42 13.31
CA THR A 146 -2.55 50.66 14.68
C THR A 146 -1.29 51.52 14.65
N MET A 147 -0.31 51.18 13.80
CA MET A 147 0.91 51.98 13.63
C MET A 147 0.61 53.41 13.17
N ILE A 148 -0.37 53.61 12.28
CA ILE A 148 -0.78 54.95 11.84
C ILE A 148 -1.35 55.76 13.02
N GLN A 149 -2.22 55.15 13.84
CA GLN A 149 -2.82 55.81 15.01
C GLN A 149 -1.77 56.16 16.06
N GLU A 150 -0.84 55.24 16.35
CA GLU A 150 0.27 55.47 17.28
C GLU A 150 1.19 56.60 16.80
N ASN A 151 1.51 56.62 15.51
CA ASN A 151 2.31 57.70 14.92
C ASN A 151 1.58 59.05 14.98
N ALA A 152 0.27 59.09 14.72
CA ALA A 152 -0.52 60.31 14.85
C ALA A 152 -0.50 60.82 16.30
N TYR A 153 -0.73 59.94 17.27
CA TYR A 153 -0.65 60.28 18.68
C TYR A 153 0.74 60.78 19.10
N ALA A 154 1.81 60.12 18.60
CA ALA A 154 3.18 60.54 18.86
C ALA A 154 3.48 61.93 18.30
N ARG A 155 2.99 62.25 17.09
CA ARG A 155 3.10 63.59 16.48
C ARG A 155 2.39 64.65 17.32
N ASP A 156 1.14 64.41 17.69
CA ASP A 156 0.37 65.33 18.54
C ASP A 156 1.04 65.54 19.90
N ALA A 157 1.57 64.47 20.48
CA ALA A 157 2.31 64.54 21.74
C ALA A 157 3.60 65.38 21.59
N LEU A 158 4.35 65.23 20.50
CA LEU A 158 5.53 66.04 20.22
C LEU A 158 5.18 67.53 20.14
N VAL A 159 4.16 67.89 19.35
CA VAL A 159 3.69 69.28 19.22
C VAL A 159 3.31 69.86 20.58
N ARG A 160 2.56 69.11 21.39
CA ARG A 160 2.14 69.52 22.74
C ARG A 160 3.34 69.72 23.68
N TRP A 161 4.30 68.81 23.68
CA TRP A 161 5.49 68.95 24.53
C TRP A 161 6.39 70.10 24.08
N THR A 162 6.54 70.32 22.78
CA THR A 162 7.23 71.49 22.24
C THR A 162 6.55 72.79 22.66
N ASP A 163 5.22 72.86 22.61
CA ASP A 163 4.46 74.02 23.07
C ASP A 163 4.68 74.29 24.57
N ASN A 164 4.61 73.24 25.39
CA ASN A 164 4.89 73.32 26.83
C ASN A 164 6.30 73.86 27.11
N ILE A 165 7.31 73.37 26.39
CA ILE A 165 8.69 73.86 26.51
C ILE A 165 8.79 75.34 26.15
N CYS A 166 8.15 75.77 25.06
CA CYS A 166 8.11 77.18 24.66
C CYS A 166 7.40 78.06 25.70
N CYS A 167 6.28 77.61 26.25
CA CYS A 167 5.57 78.30 27.33
C CYS A 167 6.45 78.45 28.58
N LEU A 168 7.17 77.40 28.98
CA LEU A 168 8.09 77.43 30.12
C LEU A 168 9.25 78.41 29.89
N ARG A 169 9.86 78.41 28.69
CA ARG A 169 10.89 79.40 28.31
C ARG A 169 10.37 80.83 28.43
N GLN A 170 9.17 81.10 27.94
CA GLN A 170 8.55 82.42 28.01
C GLN A 170 8.26 82.84 29.45
N PHE A 171 7.68 81.94 30.26
CA PHE A 171 7.38 82.18 31.66
C PHE A 171 8.64 82.48 32.47
N MET A 172 9.70 81.68 32.31
CA MET A 172 10.97 81.89 33.02
C MET A 172 11.62 83.23 32.67
N LYS A 173 11.52 83.64 31.40
CA LYS A 173 12.00 84.95 30.94
C LYS A 173 11.20 86.10 31.55
N GLN A 174 9.87 85.99 31.59
CA GLN A 174 8.99 87.05 32.09
C GLN A 174 8.99 87.17 33.62
N SER A 175 8.99 86.04 34.34
CA SER A 175 8.87 86.01 35.80
C SER A 175 10.20 86.17 36.53
N PHE A 176 11.30 85.69 35.95
CA PHE A 176 12.60 85.61 36.62
C PHE A 176 13.76 86.25 35.84
N GLY A 177 13.51 86.79 34.64
CA GLY A 177 14.55 87.46 33.83
C GLY A 177 15.62 86.52 33.26
N VAL A 178 15.40 85.20 33.30
CA VAL A 178 16.36 84.20 32.81
C VAL A 178 16.27 84.09 31.28
N SER A 179 17.41 84.06 30.59
CA SER A 179 17.45 83.88 29.13
C SER A 179 17.03 82.47 28.71
N ALA A 180 16.49 82.32 27.51
CA ALA A 180 16.07 81.01 26.99
C ALA A 180 17.24 80.00 26.94
N ASP A 181 18.44 80.45 26.55
CA ASP A 181 19.64 79.60 26.48
C ASP A 181 20.06 79.04 27.85
N GLU A 182 19.84 79.81 28.92
CA GLU A 182 20.13 79.36 30.28
C GLU A 182 19.07 78.41 30.81
N VAL A 183 17.79 78.62 30.45
CA VAL A 183 16.71 77.65 30.71
C VAL A 183 17.01 76.33 30.02
N ASP A 184 17.39 76.36 28.74
CA ASP A 184 17.66 75.17 27.95
C ASP A 184 18.84 74.36 28.50
N ARG A 185 19.92 75.04 28.88
CA ARG A 185 21.07 74.39 29.53
C ARG A 185 20.69 73.74 30.86
N ARG A 186 19.86 74.39 31.68
CA ARG A 186 19.44 73.88 33.00
C ARG A 186 18.43 72.73 32.90
N CYS A 187 17.57 72.77 31.88
CA CYS A 187 16.56 71.74 31.63
C CYS A 187 17.06 70.59 30.74
N GLY A 188 18.32 70.65 30.26
CA GLY A 188 18.90 69.63 29.38
C GLY A 188 18.28 69.59 27.99
N ILE A 189 17.75 70.71 27.51
CA ILE A 189 17.11 70.81 26.20
C ILE A 189 18.20 70.95 25.12
N PRO A 190 18.23 70.06 24.11
CA PRO A 190 19.21 70.15 23.03
C PRO A 190 19.08 71.47 22.24
N PRO A 191 20.20 72.07 21.80
CA PRO A 191 20.17 73.29 20.98
C PRO A 191 19.55 73.06 19.60
N ASP A 192 19.54 71.81 19.13
CA ASP A 192 18.98 71.40 17.83
C ASP A 192 17.48 71.07 17.92
N LEU A 193 16.84 71.26 19.08
CA LEU A 193 15.41 71.01 19.23
C LEU A 193 14.61 72.07 18.47
N GLU A 194 14.14 71.69 17.29
CA GLU A 194 13.31 72.55 16.45
C GLU A 194 11.89 72.71 17.01
N ASP A 195 11.29 73.85 16.70
CA ASP A 195 9.90 74.11 17.04
C ASP A 195 8.98 73.33 16.10
N MET A 196 8.57 72.14 16.55
CA MET A 196 7.70 71.22 15.83
C MET A 196 6.36 71.85 15.40
N ARG A 197 5.93 72.98 15.98
CA ARG A 197 4.73 73.72 15.55
C ARG A 197 4.89 74.43 14.21
N LYS A 198 6.13 74.61 13.73
CA LYS A 198 6.44 75.24 12.43
C LYS A 198 6.34 74.28 11.26
N PHE A 199 6.24 72.99 11.55
CA PHE A 199 6.04 71.95 10.56
C PHE A 199 4.56 71.59 10.54
N ASP A 200 3.92 71.69 9.38
CA ASP A 200 2.59 71.11 9.16
C ASP A 200 2.75 69.57 9.13
N LEU A 201 2.64 68.94 10.30
CA LEU A 201 2.86 67.51 10.55
C LEU A 201 1.61 66.63 10.42
#